data_AF-A0AAV4AH42-F1
#
_entry.id   AF-A0AAV4AH42-F1
#
_cell.length_a   1.000
_cell.length_b   1.000
_cell.length_c   1.000
_cell.angle_alpha   90.00
_cell.angle_beta   90.00
_cell.angle_gamma   90.00
#
_symmetry.space_group_name_H-M   'P 1'
#
loop_
_entity.id
_entity.type
_entity.pdbx_description
1 polymer ?
#
loop_
_entity_poly.entity_id
_entity_poly.type
_entity_poly.pdbx_seq_one_letter_code
_entity_poly.pdbx_strand_id
1 'polypeptide(L)'
;MSAYLPYLMGNLEEDQRTCWDIEVGRKREEYLKQEFKLLAERQAREKKEEAEPQERKEKEEADRKKRLELEKMKLDAEMKLLQAKIEAGIIKNEPDGSGARSNDTGAKHPKLPNFQDGRFDLDIWLTRFERFAERNGWSWEKWSCNEEV
;
A
#
# COMPACT_ATOMS: atom_id res chain seq x y z
N MET A 1 42.04 16.76 -89.55
CA MET A 1 41.55 17.79 -88.61
C MET A 1 40.23 17.25 -88.04
N SER A 2 40.31 16.40 -87.02
CA SER A 2 40.06 16.73 -85.59
C SER A 2 38.68 17.35 -85.34
N ALA A 3 37.66 16.49 -85.25
CA ALA A 3 36.31 16.85 -84.84
C ALA A 3 35.84 16.04 -83.60
N TYR A 4 36.77 15.48 -82.82
CA TYR A 4 36.45 14.53 -81.73
C TYR A 4 36.74 15.04 -80.33
N LEU A 5 37.38 16.20 -80.19
CA LEU A 5 37.80 16.74 -78.89
C LEU A 5 36.72 17.48 -78.07
N PRO A 6 35.68 18.14 -78.65
CA PRO A 6 34.67 18.81 -77.84
C PRO A 6 33.73 17.85 -77.10
N TYR A 7 33.52 16.64 -77.64
CA TYR A 7 32.56 15.68 -77.11
C TYR A 7 33.10 14.90 -75.90
N LEU A 8 34.42 14.71 -75.81
CA LEU A 8 35.06 14.00 -74.69
C LEU A 8 35.18 14.86 -73.43
N MET A 9 35.20 16.19 -73.55
CA MET A 9 35.28 17.11 -72.40
C MET A 9 33.90 17.37 -71.77
N GLY A 10 32.83 17.46 -72.56
CA GLY A 10 31.46 17.64 -72.05
C GLY A 10 30.93 16.45 -71.24
N ASN A 11 31.25 15.22 -71.67
CA ASN A 11 30.86 14.00 -70.95
C ASN A 11 31.58 13.87 -69.59
N LEU A 12 32.81 14.35 -69.46
CA LEU A 12 33.58 14.26 -68.21
C LEU A 12 33.04 15.23 -67.14
N GLU A 13 32.60 16.43 -67.53
CA GLU A 13 32.00 17.39 -66.59
C GLU A 13 30.58 16.96 -66.15
N GLU A 14 29.80 16.37 -67.06
CA GLU A 14 28.50 15.78 -66.73
C GLU A 14 28.64 14.54 -65.81
N ASP A 15 29.65 13.69 -66.03
CA ASP A 15 29.97 12.55 -65.15
C ASP A 15 30.43 13.01 -63.76
N GLN A 16 31.21 14.10 -63.66
CA GLN A 16 31.61 14.67 -62.36
C GLN A 16 30.42 15.31 -61.62
N ARG A 17 29.52 15.99 -62.31
CA ARG A 17 28.30 16.58 -61.73
C ARG A 17 27.34 15.51 -61.23
N THR A 18 27.09 14.46 -62.02
CA THR A 18 26.24 13.35 -61.62
C THR A 18 26.82 12.56 -60.44
N CYS A 19 28.15 12.37 -60.39
CA CYS A 19 28.82 11.76 -59.24
C CYS A 19 28.64 12.59 -57.96
N TRP A 20 28.78 13.92 -58.06
CA TRP A 20 28.55 14.84 -56.94
C TRP A 20 27.09 14.85 -56.49
N ASP A 21 26.12 14.87 -57.41
CA ASP A 21 24.68 14.81 -57.10
C ASP A 21 24.30 13.48 -56.40
N ILE A 22 24.92 12.36 -56.80
CA ILE A 22 24.74 11.06 -56.14
C ILE A 22 25.34 11.05 -54.72
N GLU A 23 26.51 11.68 -54.53
CA GLU A 23 27.14 11.78 -53.21
C GLU A 23 26.34 12.69 -52.26
N VAL A 24 25.86 13.82 -52.77
CA VAL A 24 24.96 14.74 -52.03
C VAL A 24 23.64 14.04 -51.69
N GLY A 25 23.08 13.27 -52.62
CA GLY A 25 21.90 12.44 -52.40
C GLY A 25 22.10 11.41 -51.29
N ARG A 26 23.21 10.66 -51.31
CA ARG A 26 23.55 9.70 -50.25
C ARG A 26 23.71 10.35 -48.88
N LYS A 27 24.42 11.47 -48.78
CA LYS A 27 24.56 12.21 -47.52
C LYS A 27 23.21 12.68 -46.98
N ARG A 28 22.29 13.07 -47.86
CA ARG A 28 20.94 13.47 -47.50
C ARG A 28 20.10 12.30 -46.97
N GLU A 29 20.18 11.14 -47.61
CA GLU A 29 19.52 9.92 -47.14
C GLU A 29 20.06 9.46 -45.79
N GLU A 30 21.38 9.52 -45.58
CA GLU A 30 22.00 9.20 -44.30
C GLU A 30 21.53 10.15 -43.19
N TYR A 31 21.46 11.45 -43.48
CA TYR A 31 20.92 12.45 -42.55
C TYR A 31 19.47 12.15 -42.19
N LEU A 32 18.61 11.91 -43.18
CA LEU A 32 17.20 11.54 -42.96
C LEU A 32 17.09 10.25 -42.14
N LYS A 33 17.91 9.25 -42.42
CA LYS A 33 17.93 7.99 -41.69
C LYS A 33 18.35 8.18 -40.24
N GLN A 34 19.31 9.06 -39.96
CA GLN A 34 19.69 9.42 -38.60
C GLN A 34 18.56 10.14 -37.85
N GLU A 35 17.91 11.12 -38.49
CA GLU A 35 16.74 11.82 -37.94
C GLU A 35 15.59 10.86 -37.59
N PHE A 36 15.23 9.95 -38.52
CA PHE A 36 14.22 8.94 -38.26
C PHE A 36 14.59 8.02 -37.10
N LYS A 37 15.86 7.64 -36.97
CA LYS A 37 16.33 6.80 -35.87
C LYS A 37 16.22 7.53 -34.52
N LEU A 38 16.62 8.80 -34.47
CA LEU A 38 16.50 9.63 -33.27
C LEU A 38 15.04 9.85 -32.86
N LEU A 39 14.15 10.06 -33.83
CA LEU A 39 12.71 10.17 -33.58
C LEU A 39 12.13 8.87 -33.02
N ALA A 40 12.50 7.73 -33.60
CA ALA A 40 12.06 6.43 -33.11
C ALA A 40 12.57 6.13 -31.70
N GLU A 41 13.83 6.47 -31.40
CA GLU A 41 14.40 6.31 -30.06
C GLU A 41 13.73 7.23 -29.03
N ARG A 42 13.44 8.48 -29.40
CA ARG A 42 12.69 9.40 -28.54
C ARG A 42 11.31 8.87 -28.22
N GLN A 43 10.55 8.43 -29.22
CA GLN A 43 9.22 7.84 -29.01
C GLN A 43 9.28 6.56 -28.17
N ALA A 44 10.30 5.72 -28.36
CA ALA A 44 10.48 4.51 -27.56
C ALA A 44 10.80 4.85 -26.09
N ARG A 45 11.58 5.90 -25.85
CA ARG A 45 11.90 6.39 -24.50
C ARG A 45 10.67 6.98 -23.81
N GLU A 46 9.91 7.82 -24.51
CA GLU A 46 8.66 8.41 -23.99
C GLU A 46 7.67 7.31 -23.60
N LYS A 47 7.44 6.32 -24.48
CA LYS A 47 6.56 5.17 -24.17
C LYS A 47 7.05 4.37 -22.96
N LYS A 48 8.36 4.18 -22.83
CA LYS A 48 8.95 3.44 -21.70
C LYS A 48 8.80 4.22 -20.39
N GLU A 49 9.00 5.53 -20.44
CA GLU A 49 8.86 6.44 -19.30
C GLU A 49 7.40 6.59 -18.86
N GLU A 50 6.44 6.48 -19.78
CA GLU A 50 5.00 6.42 -19.46
C GLU A 50 4.58 5.04 -18.92
N ALA A 51 5.14 3.95 -19.45
CA ALA A 51 4.78 2.60 -19.05
C ALA A 51 5.38 2.20 -17.68
N GLU A 52 6.61 2.63 -17.37
CA GLU A 52 7.30 2.28 -16.12
C GLU A 52 6.53 2.66 -14.84
N PRO A 53 5.99 3.89 -14.66
CA PRO A 53 5.24 4.24 -13.46
C PRO A 53 3.91 3.49 -13.38
N GLN A 54 3.27 3.19 -14.51
CA GLN A 54 2.04 2.43 -14.55
C GLN A 54 2.29 0.97 -14.14
N GLU A 55 3.33 0.34 -14.69
CA GLU A 55 3.72 -1.02 -14.33
C GLU A 55 4.16 -1.14 -12.86
N ARG A 56 4.85 -0.11 -12.33
CA ARG A 56 5.20 -0.05 -10.91
C ARG A 56 3.96 0.00 -10.01
N LYS A 57 2.98 0.84 -10.35
CA LYS A 57 1.72 0.93 -9.60
C LYS A 57 0.93 -0.38 -9.67
N GLU A 58 0.80 -0.98 -10.84
CA GLU A 58 0.09 -2.24 -11.01
C GLU A 58 0.74 -3.39 -10.23
N LYS A 59 2.08 -3.45 -10.21
CA LYS A 59 2.82 -4.41 -9.38
C LYS A 59 2.58 -4.18 -7.89
N GLU A 60 2.66 -2.94 -7.43
CA GLU A 60 2.41 -2.60 -6.02
C GLU A 60 0.98 -2.95 -5.59
N GLU A 61 -0.02 -2.64 -6.43
CA GLU A 61 -1.41 -3.00 -6.16
C GLU A 61 -1.65 -4.51 -6.17
N ALA A 62 -1.02 -5.24 -7.10
CA ALA A 62 -1.09 -6.68 -7.16
C ALA A 62 -0.47 -7.32 -5.90
N ASP A 63 0.68 -6.82 -5.45
CA ASP A 63 1.33 -7.32 -4.24
C ASP A 63 0.55 -6.96 -2.97
N ARG A 64 -0.01 -5.74 -2.89
CA ARG A 64 -0.94 -5.35 -1.82
C ARG A 64 -2.15 -6.28 -1.76
N LYS A 65 -2.75 -6.58 -2.91
CA LYS A 65 -3.91 -7.47 -3.02
C LYS A 65 -3.56 -8.89 -2.56
N LYS A 66 -2.44 -9.45 -3.04
CA LYS A 66 -1.95 -10.77 -2.60
C LYS A 66 -1.72 -10.83 -1.10
N ARG A 67 -1.14 -9.78 -0.51
CA ARG A 67 -0.90 -9.71 0.95
C ARG A 67 -2.21 -9.72 1.74
N LEU A 68 -3.19 -8.92 1.32
CA LEU A 68 -4.53 -8.89 1.95
C LEU A 68 -5.27 -10.22 1.79
N GLU A 69 -5.16 -10.86 0.63
CA GLU A 69 -5.78 -12.18 0.38
C GLU A 69 -5.17 -13.27 1.26
N LEU A 70 -3.84 -13.27 1.40
CA LEU A 70 -3.15 -14.18 2.30
C LEU A 70 -3.51 -13.95 3.78
N GLU A 71 -3.64 -12.68 4.19
CA GLU A 71 -4.07 -12.33 5.55
C GLU A 71 -5.50 -12.79 5.84
N LYS A 72 -6.43 -12.56 4.90
CA LYS A 72 -7.80 -13.09 4.99
C LYS A 72 -7.82 -14.61 5.10
N MET A 73 -7.03 -15.30 4.28
CA MET A 73 -6.96 -16.76 4.33
C MET A 73 -6.43 -17.27 5.68
N LYS A 74 -5.44 -16.59 6.26
CA LYS A 74 -4.93 -16.92 7.60
C LYS A 74 -5.98 -16.69 8.68
N LEU A 75 -6.68 -15.56 8.63
CA LEU A 75 -7.74 -15.24 9.58
C LEU A 75 -8.90 -16.25 9.48
N ASP A 76 -9.31 -16.61 8.26
CA ASP A 76 -10.34 -17.64 8.03
C ASP A 76 -9.91 -19.01 8.56
N ALA A 77 -8.64 -19.38 8.38
CA ALA A 77 -8.10 -20.62 8.92
C ALA A 77 -8.08 -20.60 10.46
N GLU A 78 -7.69 -19.48 11.07
CA GLU A 78 -7.72 -19.31 12.52
C GLU A 78 -9.14 -19.37 13.08
N MET A 79 -10.10 -18.71 12.40
CA MET A 79 -11.51 -18.76 12.77
C MET A 79 -12.07 -20.17 12.68
N LYS A 80 -11.77 -20.91 11.61
CA LYS A 80 -12.15 -22.32 11.48
C LYS A 80 -11.54 -23.19 12.57
N LEU A 81 -10.28 -22.96 12.94
CA LEU A 81 -9.64 -23.68 14.04
C LEU A 81 -10.30 -23.38 15.39
N LEU A 82 -10.64 -22.11 15.65
CA LEU A 82 -11.36 -21.73 16.86
C LEU A 82 -12.75 -22.36 16.89
N GLN A 83 -13.47 -22.32 15.78
CA GLN A 83 -14.78 -22.96 15.65
C GLN A 83 -14.70 -24.47 15.89
N ALA A 84 -13.72 -25.16 15.29
CA ALA A 84 -13.49 -26.58 15.53
C ALA A 84 -13.11 -26.87 17.00
N LYS A 85 -12.36 -25.99 17.67
CA LYS A 85 -12.03 -26.12 19.11
C LYS A 85 -13.25 -25.93 20.00
N ILE A 86 -14.16 -25.04 19.63
CA ILE A 86 -15.44 -24.83 20.31
C ILE A 86 -16.34 -26.06 20.12
N GLU A 87 -16.48 -26.55 18.90
CA GLU A 87 -17.26 -27.75 18.56
C GLU A 87 -16.72 -29.01 19.25
N ALA A 88 -15.39 -29.12 19.37
CA ALA A 88 -14.73 -30.19 20.12
C ALA A 88 -14.87 -30.06 21.65
N GLY A 89 -15.53 -29.01 22.16
CA GLY A 89 -15.75 -28.80 23.60
C GLY A 89 -14.49 -28.43 24.39
N ILE A 90 -13.39 -28.10 23.70
CA ILE A 90 -12.13 -27.65 24.32
C ILE A 90 -12.28 -26.20 24.81
N ILE A 91 -13.05 -25.39 24.08
CA ILE A 91 -13.43 -24.03 24.47
C ILE A 91 -14.94 -24.05 24.74
N LYS A 92 -15.33 -23.87 26.01
CA LYS A 92 -16.75 -23.77 26.37
C LYS A 92 -17.29 -22.43 25.87
N ASN A 93 -18.19 -22.47 24.88
CA ASN A 93 -19.07 -21.34 24.60
C ASN A 93 -20.04 -21.21 25.78
N GLU A 94 -19.73 -20.34 26.74
CA GLU A 94 -20.74 -19.87 27.68
C GLU A 94 -21.73 -18.98 26.93
N PRO A 95 -23.02 -19.33 26.85
CA PRO A 95 -24.03 -18.42 26.33
C PRO A 95 -24.24 -17.31 27.35
N ASP A 96 -23.68 -16.14 27.06
CA ASP A 96 -23.94 -14.91 27.80
C ASP A 96 -25.38 -14.46 27.48
N GLY A 97 -26.35 -14.93 28.28
CA GLY A 97 -27.75 -14.62 28.03
C GLY A 97 -28.79 -15.54 28.66
N SER A 98 -28.67 -15.91 29.93
CA SER A 98 -29.89 -16.19 30.73
C SER A 98 -29.66 -15.74 32.17
N GLY A 99 -30.49 -14.81 32.62
CA GLY A 99 -30.40 -14.26 33.95
C GLY A 99 -30.51 -15.35 35.02
N ALA A 100 -29.46 -15.51 35.80
CA ALA A 100 -29.55 -16.10 37.11
C ALA A 100 -28.51 -15.45 38.01
N ARG A 101 -29.03 -14.81 39.05
CA ARG A 101 -28.31 -14.43 40.25
C ARG A 101 -27.48 -15.62 40.74
N SER A 102 -26.18 -15.57 40.54
CA SER A 102 -25.24 -16.36 41.33
C SER A 102 -23.90 -15.64 41.30
N ASN A 103 -23.47 -15.21 42.48
CA ASN A 103 -22.09 -14.88 42.78
C ASN A 103 -21.16 -15.95 42.20
N ASP A 104 -19.97 -15.48 41.80
CA ASP A 104 -18.77 -16.28 41.54
C ASP A 104 -18.54 -16.72 40.08
N THR A 105 -18.10 -15.79 39.24
CA THR A 105 -17.42 -16.09 37.97
C THR A 105 -16.16 -15.24 37.84
N GLY A 106 -15.01 -15.89 37.82
CA GLY A 106 -13.65 -15.34 37.82
C GLY A 106 -13.21 -14.54 36.58
N ALA A 107 -14.06 -13.67 36.04
CA ALA A 107 -13.58 -12.54 35.26
C ALA A 107 -12.96 -11.54 36.24
N LYS A 108 -11.64 -11.31 36.14
CA LYS A 108 -10.96 -10.28 36.93
C LYS A 108 -11.55 -8.93 36.54
N HIS A 109 -12.59 -8.48 37.24
CA HIS A 109 -13.06 -7.11 37.15
C HIS A 109 -11.83 -6.21 37.27
N PRO A 110 -11.67 -5.21 36.38
CA PRO A 110 -10.51 -4.33 36.44
C PRO A 110 -10.46 -3.74 37.85
N LYS A 111 -9.43 -4.14 38.60
CA LYS A 111 -9.24 -3.69 39.98
C LYS A 111 -9.07 -2.18 39.96
N LEU A 112 -9.76 -1.49 40.86
CA LEU A 112 -9.52 -0.07 41.05
C LEU A 112 -8.03 0.15 41.37
N PRO A 113 -7.33 1.08 40.69
CA PRO A 113 -5.95 1.38 41.00
C PRO A 113 -5.80 1.85 42.45
N ASN A 114 -4.77 1.37 43.16
CA ASN A 114 -4.45 1.84 44.51
C ASN A 114 -4.15 3.35 44.47
N PHE A 115 -4.73 4.10 45.41
CA PHE A 115 -4.37 5.50 45.60
C PHE A 115 -2.93 5.58 46.11
N GLN A 116 -2.10 6.40 45.48
CA GLN A 116 -0.75 6.73 45.94
C GLN A 116 -0.71 8.23 46.21
N ASP A 117 -0.67 8.57 47.50
CA ASP A 117 -0.61 9.94 47.96
C ASP A 117 0.63 10.65 47.37
N GLY A 118 0.43 11.84 46.81
CA GLY A 118 1.46 12.63 46.13
C GLY A 118 1.80 12.23 44.69
N ARG A 119 1.24 11.14 44.13
CA ARG A 119 1.49 10.73 42.74
C ARG A 119 0.25 10.77 41.83
N PHE A 120 -0.95 10.64 42.40
CA PHE A 120 -2.20 10.75 41.67
C PHE A 120 -2.99 11.96 42.16
N ASP A 121 -3.60 12.67 41.23
CA ASP A 121 -4.60 13.69 41.53
C ASP A 121 -5.81 13.02 42.19
N LEU A 122 -6.21 13.55 43.35
CA LEU A 122 -7.31 13.03 44.15
C LEU A 122 -8.62 13.04 43.35
N ASP A 123 -8.87 14.09 42.57
CA ASP A 123 -10.10 14.27 41.80
C ASP A 123 -10.20 13.21 40.67
N ILE A 124 -9.07 12.91 40.04
CA ILE A 124 -8.98 11.88 39.00
C ILE A 124 -9.20 10.49 39.59
N TRP A 125 -8.67 10.24 40.79
CA TRP A 125 -8.86 8.95 41.48
C TRP A 125 -10.32 8.76 41.92
N LEU A 126 -10.96 9.81 42.46
CA LEU A 126 -12.38 9.79 42.84
C LEU A 126 -13.30 9.51 41.65
N THR A 127 -13.07 10.17 40.51
CA THR A 127 -13.85 9.91 39.28
C THR A 127 -13.77 8.44 38.83
N ARG A 128 -12.60 7.80 39.00
CA ARG A 128 -12.42 6.37 38.68
C ARG A 128 -13.12 5.47 39.69
N PHE A 129 -13.11 5.85 40.96
CA PHE A 129 -13.81 5.17 42.03
C PHE A 129 -15.33 5.23 41.82
N GLU A 130 -15.90 6.37 41.46
CA GLU A 130 -17.33 6.53 41.18
C GLU A 130 -17.79 5.64 40.02
N ARG A 131 -17.06 5.67 38.89
CA ARG A 131 -17.34 4.77 37.75
C ARG A 131 -17.22 3.29 38.13
N PHE A 132 -16.32 2.96 39.04
CA PHE A 132 -16.17 1.61 39.57
C PHE A 132 -17.36 1.24 40.46
N ALA A 133 -17.79 2.13 41.36
CA ALA A 133 -18.95 1.95 42.22
C ALA A 133 -20.24 1.76 41.41
N GLU A 134 -20.48 2.61 40.41
CA GLU A 134 -21.61 2.50 39.49
C GLU A 134 -21.62 1.16 38.74
N ARG A 135 -20.47 0.74 38.18
CA ARG A 135 -20.33 -0.52 37.46
C ARG A 135 -20.56 -1.75 38.36
N ASN A 136 -20.24 -1.65 39.65
CA ASN A 136 -20.48 -2.71 40.63
C ASN A 136 -21.85 -2.60 41.32
N GLY A 137 -22.70 -1.65 40.90
CA GLY A 137 -24.04 -1.46 41.45
C GLY A 137 -24.03 -0.99 42.92
N TRP A 138 -22.97 -0.29 43.35
CA TRP A 138 -22.91 0.29 44.69
C TRP A 138 -23.74 1.57 44.70
N SER A 139 -24.82 1.60 45.49
CA SER A 139 -25.60 2.82 45.71
C SER A 139 -24.73 3.88 46.38
N TRP A 140 -24.96 5.16 46.06
CA TRP A 140 -24.24 6.29 46.65
C TRP A 140 -24.18 6.20 48.19
N GLU A 141 -25.34 5.98 48.81
CA GLU A 141 -25.50 5.79 50.26
C GLU A 141 -24.61 4.68 50.86
N LYS A 142 -24.21 3.68 50.07
CA LYS A 142 -23.41 2.54 50.53
C LYS A 142 -21.91 2.83 50.57
N TRP A 143 -21.43 3.80 49.79
CA TRP A 143 -20.02 4.14 49.70
C TRP A 143 -19.68 5.56 50.14
N SER A 144 -20.69 6.43 50.30
CA SER A 144 -20.53 7.83 50.70
C SER A 144 -20.74 8.08 52.21
N CYS A 145 -20.74 7.04 53.05
CA CYS A 145 -20.90 7.19 54.49
C CYS A 145 -19.71 7.94 55.11
N ASN A 146 -19.83 9.26 55.25
CA ASN A 146 -19.20 9.99 56.35
C ASN A 146 -20.04 9.70 57.60
N GLU A 147 -19.84 8.55 58.26
CA GLU A 147 -20.14 8.46 59.69
C GLU A 147 -19.03 9.24 60.40
N GLU A 148 -19.33 10.50 60.74
CA GLU A 148 -18.55 11.29 61.68
C GLU A 148 -18.45 10.53 63.00
N VAL A 149 -17.23 10.21 63.43
CA VAL A 149 -16.89 9.82 64.81
C VAL A 149 -16.20 11.00 65.47
#